data_AF-A0AA51B734-F1
#
_entry.id   AF-A0AA51B734-F1
#
_cell.length_a   1.000
_cell.length_b   1.000
_cell.length_c   1.000
_cell.angle_alpha   90.00
_cell.angle_beta   90.00
_cell.angle_gamma   90.00
#
_symmetry.space_group_name_H-M   'P 1'
#
loop_
_entity.id
_entity.type
_entity.pdbx_description
1 polymer ?
#
loop_
_entity_poly.entity_id
_entity_poly.type
_entity_poly.pdbx_seq_one_letter_code
_entity_poly.pdbx_strand_id
1 'polypeptide(L)' 'AFTKFIRLNSTEYEVKLVDTAGQDEYSIFPLQYSMDFHGYVLVYSITSSKSFQIVQIVYDKL' A
#
# COMPACT_ATOMS: atom_id res chain seq x y z
N ALA A 1 -7.22 -10.00 -3.04
CA ALA A 1 -5.77 -10.18 -3.24
C ALA A 1 -5.54 -10.75 -4.63
N PHE A 2 -4.62 -10.17 -5.37
CA PHE A 2 -4.22 -10.60 -6.71
C PHE A 2 -2.78 -11.09 -6.64
N THR A 3 -2.46 -12.21 -7.29
CA THR A 3 -1.11 -12.79 -7.29
C THR A 3 -0.56 -12.80 -8.70
N LYS A 4 0.71 -12.44 -8.86
CA LYS A 4 1.41 -12.45 -10.14
C LYS A 4 2.85 -12.88 -9.96
N PHE A 5 3.33 -13.73 -10.86
CA PHE A 5 4.75 -14.03 -10.99
C PHE A 5 5.44 -12.95 -11.83
N ILE A 6 6.54 -12.40 -11.31
CA ILE A 6 7.39 -11.44 -12.01
C ILE A 6 8.83 -11.94 -12.04
N ARG A 7 9.51 -11.74 -13.16
CA ARG A 7 10.92 -12.08 -13.31
C ARG A 7 11.77 -10.81 -13.25
N LEU A 8 12.70 -10.76 -12.31
CA LEU A 8 13.65 -9.66 -12.14
C LEU A 8 15.06 -10.25 -11.99
N ASN A 9 16.02 -9.76 -12.77
CA ASN A 9 17.42 -10.21 -12.73
C ASN A 9 17.60 -11.74 -12.79
N SER A 10 16.81 -12.41 -13.66
CA SER A 10 16.78 -13.87 -13.80
C SER A 10 16.21 -14.67 -12.63
N THR A 11 15.69 -14.00 -11.59
CA THR A 11 14.96 -14.62 -10.49
C THR A 11 13.46 -14.40 -10.66
N GLU A 12 12.67 -15.44 -10.40
CA GLU A 12 11.21 -15.37 -10.41
C GLU A 12 10.68 -15.14 -9.00
N TYR A 13 9.76 -14.19 -8.86
CA TYR A 13 9.15 -13.83 -7.59
C TYR A 13 7.63 -13.93 -7.72
N GLU A 14 7.00 -14.55 -6.74
CA GLU A 14 5.57 -14.46 -6.53
C GLU A 14 5.25 -13.17 -5.79
N VAL A 15 4.49 -12.28 -6.41
CA VAL A 15 4.05 -11.03 -5.79
C VAL A 15 2.55 -11.11 -5.53
N LYS A 16 2.19 -10.98 -4.26
CA LYS A 16 0.81 -10.86 -3.80
C LYS A 16 0.47 -9.39 -3.59
N LEU A 17 -0.38 -8.85 -4.45
CA LEU A 17 -0.94 -7.51 -4.37
C LEU A 17 -2.26 -7.54 -3.57
N VAL A 18 -2.32 -6.71 -2.54
CA VAL A 18 -3.54 -6.52 -1.74
C VAL A 18 -4.00 -5.10 -1.97
N ASP A 19 -5.15 -4.97 -2.64
CA ASP A 19 -5.84 -3.69 -2.74
C ASP A 19 -6.59 -3.44 -1.43
N THR A 20 -6.20 -2.38 -0.73
CA THR A 20 -6.97 -1.88 0.41
C THR A 20 -8.00 -0.95 -0.21
N ALA A 21 -9.23 -1.45 -0.44
CA ALA A 21 -10.35 -0.63 -0.90
C ALA A 21 -10.31 0.71 -0.16
N GLY A 22 -10.10 1.80 -0.91
CA GLY A 22 -9.50 3.06 -0.42
C GLY A 22 -9.84 3.33 1.02
N GLN A 23 -8.83 3.35 1.90
CA GLN A 23 -9.05 3.56 3.32
C GLN A 23 -9.97 4.77 3.47
N ASP A 24 -11.14 4.57 4.08
CA ASP A 24 -11.92 5.68 4.59
C ASP A 24 -10.94 6.57 5.35
N GLU A 25 -11.01 7.88 5.12
CA GLU A 25 -10.01 8.88 5.55
C GLU A 25 -9.75 8.90 7.08
N TYR A 26 -10.46 8.06 7.83
CA TYR A 26 -10.47 7.90 9.28
C TYR A 26 -10.13 6.49 9.76
N SER A 27 -10.00 5.51 8.86
CA SER A 27 -9.62 4.16 9.24
C SER A 27 -8.12 4.13 9.53
N ILE A 28 -7.79 3.94 10.81
CA ILE A 28 -6.43 3.62 11.25
C ILE A 28 -5.96 2.45 10.39
N PHE A 29 -4.80 2.60 9.73
CA PHE A 29 -4.17 1.51 8.98
C PHE A 29 -4.16 0.26 9.86
N PRO A 30 -4.93 -0.78 9.51
CA PRO A 30 -5.06 -1.92 10.41
C PRO A 30 -3.69 -2.53 10.66
N LEU A 31 -3.27 -2.65 11.93
CA LEU A 31 -1.96 -3.22 12.31
C LEU A 31 -1.74 -4.64 11.74
N GLN A 32 -2.81 -5.36 11.42
CA GLN A 32 -2.74 -6.64 10.69
C GLN A 32 -2.08 -6.54 9.30
N TYR A 33 -2.09 -5.36 8.69
CA TYR A 33 -1.43 -5.10 7.41
C TYR A 33 0.00 -4.59 7.58
N SER A 34 0.52 -4.42 8.81
CA SER A 34 1.91 -3.95 9.03
C SER A 34 2.93 -5.08 9.20
N MET A 35 2.50 -6.29 9.58
CA MET A 35 3.42 -7.39 9.95
C MET A 35 3.75 -8.39 8.84
N ASP A 36 2.91 -8.51 7.79
CA ASP A 36 3.07 -9.54 6.75
C ASP A 36 3.29 -8.97 5.33
N PHE A 37 3.69 -7.70 5.23
CA PHE A 37 3.94 -7.03 3.95
C PHE A 37 5.40 -6.59 3.82
N HIS A 38 6.01 -6.95 2.69
CA HIS A 38 7.39 -6.58 2.37
C HIS A 38 7.54 -5.18 1.77
N GLY A 39 6.44 -4.57 1.32
CA GLY A 39 6.46 -3.26 0.69
C GLY A 39 5.07 -2.65 0.61
N TYR A 40 5.03 -1.32 0.68
CA TYR A 40 3.82 -0.52 0.62
C TYR A 40 3.91 0.43 -0.58
N VAL A 41 2.79 0.61 -1.28
CA VAL A 41 2.64 1.63 -2.32
C VAL A 41 1.59 2.62 -1.83
N LEU A 42 2.04 3.83 -1.49
CA LEU A 42 1.16 4.91 -1.06
C LEU A 42 0.78 5.77 -2.27
N VAL A 43 -0.52 5.93 -2.51
CA VAL A 43 -1.05 6.63 -3.68
C VAL A 43 -1.91 7.81 -3.22
N TYR A 44 -1.71 8.97 -3.83
CA TYR A 44 -2.51 10.17 -3.63
C TYR A 44 -2.91 10.78 -4.98
N SER A 45 -3.89 11.69 -4.96
CA SER A 45 -4.30 12.43 -6.16
C SER A 45 -3.61 13.80 -6.22
N ILE A 46 -3.01 14.11 -7.36
CA ILE A 46 -2.41 15.42 -7.64
C ILE A 46 -3.43 16.57 -7.64
N THR A 47 -4.72 16.28 -7.82
CA THR A 47 -5.81 17.26 -7.78
C THR A 47 -6.42 17.43 -6.38
N SER A 48 -5.90 16.73 -5.37
CA SER A 48 -6.40 16.79 -3.99
C SER A 48 -5.25 16.88 -2.98
N SER A 49 -4.99 18.09 -2.50
CA SER A 49 -3.99 18.33 -1.44
C SER A 49 -4.31 17.57 -0.15
N LYS A 50 -5.60 17.34 0.13
CA LYS A 50 -6.05 16.53 1.28
C LYS A 50 -5.55 15.09 1.18
N SER A 51 -5.61 14.48 -0.01
CA SER A 51 -5.11 13.11 -0.21
C SER A 51 -3.60 12.99 0.02
N PHE A 52 -2.83 14.04 -0.29
CA PHE A 52 -1.40 14.08 0.01
C PHE A 52 -1.13 14.13 1.53
N GLN A 53 -1.85 14.97 2.27
CA GLN A 53 -1.75 15.04 3.73
C GLN A 53 -2.10 13.70 4.39
N ILE A 54 -3.14 13.02 3.90
CA ILE A 54 -3.53 11.70 4.40
C ILE A 54 -2.42 10.67 4.17
N VAL A 55 -1.80 10.65 2.99
CA VAL A 55 -0.69 9.73 2.70
C VAL A 55 0.50 9.93 3.65
N GLN A 56 0.79 11.17 4.05
CA GLN A 56 1.82 11.44 5.05
C GLN A 56 1.46 10.85 6.42
N ILE A 57 0.21 11.01 6.87
CA ILE A 57 -0.26 10.42 8.13
C ILE A 57 -0.22 8.90 8.10
N VAL A 58 -0.52 8.27 6.95
CA VAL A 58 -0.40 6.82 6.79
C VAL A 58 1.07 6.39 6.85
N TYR A 59 1.96 7.12 6.16
CA TYR A 59 3.39 6.85 6.20
C TYR A 59 3.96 6.88 7.62
N ASP A 60 3.58 7.86 8.43
CA ASP A 60 4.03 7.98 9.82
C ASP A 60 3.53 6.85 10.74
N LYS A 61 2.52 6.08 10.30
CA LYS A 61 1.92 4.97 11.07
C LYS A 61 2.40 3.59 10.65
N LEU A 62 3.14 3.48 9.54
CA LEU A 62 3.75 2.23 9.06
C LEU A 62 5.06 1.94 9.78
#